data_AF-A0A023JBN5-F1
#
_entry.id   AF-A0A023JBN5-F1
#
_cell.length_a   1.000
_cell.length_b   1.000
_cell.length_c   1.000
_cell.angle_alpha   90.00
_cell.angle_beta   90.00
_cell.angle_gamma   90.00
#
_symmetry.space_group_name_H-M   'P 1'
#
loop_
_entity.id
_entity.type
_entity.pdbx_description
1 polymer ?
#
loop_
_entity_poly.entity_id
_entity_poly.type
_entity_poly.pdbx_seq_one_letter_code
_entity_poly.pdbx_strand_id
1 'polypeptide(L)'
;NGLLKKAFELSVLCDAEVALMIFSPRGKLYEFASSSFSINKTIERYQKKTKDQGISSKTSQDNMQYMKEDTLSMAKKIELLEVSKRKMLGDGLEPCSIDELQQLENQLERSLTRIRLRKNQLFREQIEKLKEEEKILLEENRKLRDKCGMKPISDISPRNEQIAVDRERESMEVETELFIGPPERRNTQKP
;
A
#
# COMPACT_ATOMS: atom_id res chain seq x y z
N ASN A 1 -6.10 -30.37 6.09
CA ASN A 1 -6.73 -31.65 5.67
C ASN A 1 -7.16 -32.56 6.81
N GLY A 2 -6.51 -32.56 7.98
CA GLY A 2 -6.89 -33.44 9.10
C GLY A 2 -8.36 -33.28 9.54
N LEU A 3 -8.86 -32.04 9.65
CA LEU A 3 -10.25 -31.76 10.02
C LEU A 3 -11.26 -32.35 9.03
N LEU A 4 -11.02 -32.19 7.71
CA LEU A 4 -11.88 -32.77 6.67
C LEU A 4 -11.93 -34.29 6.73
N LYS A 5 -10.77 -34.93 6.98
CA LYS A 5 -10.68 -36.39 7.15
C LYS A 5 -11.48 -36.86 8.36
N LYS A 6 -11.38 -36.15 9.49
CA LYS A 6 -12.15 -36.47 10.70
C LYS A 6 -13.65 -36.28 10.51
N ALA A 7 -14.07 -35.23 9.80
CA ALA A 7 -15.47 -35.02 9.45
C ALA A 7 -16.02 -36.16 8.58
N PHE A 8 -15.22 -36.66 7.64
CA PHE A 8 -15.56 -37.82 6.82
C PHE A 8 -15.63 -39.11 7.65
N GLU A 9 -14.61 -39.41 8.44
CA GLU A 9 -14.59 -40.59 9.34
C GLU A 9 -15.81 -40.60 10.27
N LEU A 10 -16.14 -39.47 10.88
CA LEU A 10 -17.31 -39.33 11.75
C LEU A 10 -18.62 -39.59 11.02
N SER A 11 -18.77 -39.07 9.80
CA SER A 11 -19.98 -39.31 9.02
C SER A 11 -20.18 -40.80 8.71
N VAL A 12 -19.11 -41.50 8.30
CA VAL A 12 -19.17 -42.91 7.94
C VAL A 12 -19.36 -43.81 9.16
N LEU A 13 -18.61 -43.56 10.25
CA LEU A 13 -18.65 -44.42 11.44
C LEU A 13 -19.95 -44.30 12.24
N CYS A 14 -20.61 -43.15 12.19
CA CYS A 14 -21.80 -42.87 12.99
C CYS A 14 -23.08 -42.74 12.17
N ASP A 15 -23.03 -42.95 10.85
CA ASP A 15 -24.13 -42.65 9.91
C ASP A 15 -24.73 -41.25 10.13
N ALA A 16 -23.82 -40.28 10.33
CA ALA A 16 -24.17 -38.92 10.68
C ALA A 16 -24.04 -38.00 9.45
N GLU A 17 -24.99 -37.10 9.25
CA GLU A 17 -24.86 -36.02 8.28
C GLU A 17 -23.96 -34.92 8.85
N VAL A 18 -22.84 -34.66 8.18
CA VAL A 18 -21.83 -33.69 8.60
C VAL A 18 -21.62 -32.67 7.48
N ALA A 19 -21.79 -31.39 7.81
CA ALA A 19 -21.43 -30.27 6.95
C ALA A 19 -20.38 -29.41 7.68
N LEU A 20 -19.36 -28.97 6.94
CA LEU A 20 -18.27 -28.15 7.46
C LEU A 20 -17.98 -27.01 6.49
N MET A 21 -17.99 -25.78 7.01
CA MET A 21 -17.66 -24.57 6.28
C MET A 21 -16.48 -23.89 6.96
N ILE A 22 -15.42 -23.59 6.19
CA ILE A 22 -14.21 -22.93 6.69
C ILE A 22 -13.95 -21.69 5.83
N PHE A 23 -13.96 -20.52 6.45
CA PHE A 23 -13.55 -19.27 5.81
C PHE A 23 -12.10 -18.96 6.20
N SER A 24 -11.22 -18.80 5.21
CA SER A 24 -9.87 -18.33 5.47
C SER A 24 -9.87 -16.85 5.86
N PRO A 25 -8.81 -16.34 6.52
CA PRO A 25 -8.66 -14.90 6.76
C PRO A 25 -8.69 -14.04 5.49
N ARG A 26 -8.45 -14.65 4.31
CA ARG A 26 -8.53 -13.98 3.00
C ARG A 26 -9.91 -14.12 2.33
N GLY A 27 -10.92 -14.63 3.06
CA GLY A 27 -12.29 -14.79 2.58
C GLY A 27 -12.52 -16.00 1.68
N LYS A 28 -11.54 -16.92 1.55
CA LYS A 28 -11.73 -18.14 0.72
C LYS A 28 -12.54 -19.18 1.49
N LEU A 29 -13.65 -19.61 0.88
CA LEU A 29 -14.50 -20.68 1.42
C LEU A 29 -13.94 -22.06 1.04
N TYR A 30 -13.86 -22.94 2.03
CA TYR A 30 -13.62 -24.37 1.87
C TYR A 30 -14.79 -25.11 2.53
N GLU A 31 -15.40 -26.02 1.78
CA GLU A 31 -16.59 -26.72 2.20
C GLU A 31 -16.42 -28.24 2.14
N PHE A 32 -17.12 -28.94 3.02
CA PHE A 32 -17.27 -30.38 3.01
C PHE A 32 -18.69 -30.74 3.42
N ALA A 33 -19.30 -31.68 2.70
CA ALA A 33 -20.58 -32.27 3.04
C ALA A 33 -20.45 -33.80 2.91
N SER A 34 -20.96 -34.53 3.88
CA SER A 34 -20.87 -35.99 3.88
C SER A 34 -21.98 -36.69 3.10
N SER A 35 -23.10 -36.00 2.88
CA SER A 35 -24.20 -36.48 2.03
C SER A 35 -23.93 -36.14 0.55
N SER A 36 -24.48 -36.95 -0.36
CA SER A 36 -24.55 -36.60 -1.79
C SER A 36 -25.43 -35.38 -2.08
N PHE A 37 -26.24 -34.96 -1.10
CA PHE A 37 -26.97 -33.70 -1.14
C PHE A 37 -26.02 -32.51 -0.88
N SER A 38 -26.25 -31.41 -1.59
CA SER A 38 -25.47 -30.18 -1.42
C SER A 38 -25.51 -29.68 0.02
N ILE A 39 -24.40 -29.06 0.47
CA ILE A 39 -24.28 -28.44 1.80
C ILE A 39 -25.46 -27.52 2.13
N ASN A 40 -26.05 -26.88 1.10
CA ASN A 40 -27.26 -26.06 1.20
C ASN A 40 -28.44 -26.80 1.84
N LYS A 41 -28.66 -28.08 1.53
CA LYS A 41 -29.78 -28.85 2.10
C LYS A 41 -29.54 -29.20 3.57
N THR A 42 -28.27 -29.40 3.97
CA THR A 42 -27.91 -29.53 5.38
C THR A 42 -28.17 -28.22 6.13
N ILE A 43 -27.81 -27.08 5.52
CA ILE A 43 -28.08 -25.74 6.05
C ILE A 43 -29.59 -25.48 6.19
N GLU A 44 -30.39 -25.79 5.18
CA GLU A 44 -31.86 -25.65 5.22
C GLU A 44 -32.47 -26.47 6.35
N ARG A 45 -32.07 -27.73 6.51
CA ARG A 45 -32.51 -28.59 7.61
C ARG A 45 -32.12 -28.03 8.98
N TYR A 46 -30.90 -27.52 9.11
CA TYR A 46 -30.44 -26.87 10.34
C TYR A 46 -31.32 -25.66 10.65
N GLN A 47 -31.47 -24.72 9.72
CA GLN A 47 -32.26 -23.51 9.90
C GLN A 47 -33.72 -23.80 10.27
N LYS A 48 -34.34 -24.81 9.65
CA LYS A 48 -35.71 -25.24 10.00
C LYS A 48 -35.80 -25.68 11.46
N LYS A 49 -34.89 -26.58 11.90
CA LYS A 49 -34.84 -27.05 13.29
C LYS A 49 -34.55 -25.93 14.29
N THR A 50 -33.65 -24.99 13.97
CA THR A 50 -33.33 -23.88 14.87
C THR A 50 -34.49 -22.88 15.00
N LYS A 51 -35.29 -22.68 13.94
CA LYS A 51 -36.52 -21.88 13.97
C LYS A 51 -37.60 -22.53 14.84
N ASP A 52 -37.80 -23.84 14.68
CA ASP A 52 -38.81 -24.61 15.43
C ASP A 52 -38.49 -24.65 16.94
N GLN A 53 -37.21 -24.58 17.32
CA GLN A 53 -36.76 -24.60 18.73
C GLN A 53 -36.74 -23.21 19.39
N GLY A 54 -37.04 -22.12 18.67
CA GLY A 54 -37.04 -20.75 19.23
C GLY A 54 -35.66 -20.20 19.64
N ILE A 55 -34.58 -20.96 19.43
CA ILE A 55 -33.20 -20.60 19.81
C ILE A 55 -32.62 -19.50 18.91
N SER A 56 -33.15 -19.34 17.69
CA SER A 56 -32.54 -18.51 16.64
C SER A 56 -32.89 -17.01 16.68
N SER A 57 -33.88 -16.54 17.45
CA SER A 57 -34.45 -15.22 17.17
C SER A 57 -33.72 -14.04 17.82
N LYS A 58 -33.20 -14.17 19.05
CA LYS A 58 -32.61 -13.02 19.78
C LYS A 58 -31.10 -12.89 19.59
N THR A 59 -30.32 -13.93 19.92
CA THR A 59 -28.84 -13.87 19.87
C THR A 59 -28.28 -13.76 18.45
N SER A 60 -28.95 -14.35 17.45
CA SER A 60 -28.53 -14.27 16.04
C SER A 60 -28.88 -12.93 15.39
N GLN A 61 -29.97 -12.27 15.83
CA GLN A 61 -30.30 -10.92 15.35
C GLN A 61 -29.33 -9.88 15.93
N ASP A 62 -29.04 -9.93 17.24
CA ASP A 62 -28.16 -8.96 17.87
C ASP A 62 -26.73 -9.04 17.30
N ASN A 63 -26.18 -10.25 17.12
CA ASN A 63 -24.86 -10.43 16.51
C ASN A 63 -24.82 -9.99 15.04
N MET A 64 -25.88 -10.27 14.26
CA MET A 64 -25.97 -9.86 12.87
C MET A 64 -26.12 -8.34 12.73
N GLN A 65 -26.89 -7.72 13.63
CA GLN A 65 -27.10 -6.29 13.68
C GLN A 65 -25.80 -5.56 14.07
N TYR A 66 -25.08 -6.06 15.08
CA TYR A 66 -23.76 -5.57 15.45
C TYR A 66 -22.76 -5.64 14.28
N MET A 67 -22.67 -6.80 13.61
CA MET A 67 -21.77 -6.92 12.45
C MET A 67 -22.17 -6.00 11.30
N LYS A 68 -23.47 -5.77 11.09
CA LYS A 68 -23.96 -4.84 10.07
C LYS A 68 -23.58 -3.40 10.41
N GLU A 69 -23.74 -2.99 11.67
CA GLU A 69 -23.35 -1.67 12.16
C GLU A 69 -21.83 -1.45 12.06
N ASP A 70 -21.04 -2.44 12.43
CA ASP A 70 -19.57 -2.40 12.29
C ASP A 70 -19.16 -2.29 10.82
N THR A 71 -19.78 -3.08 9.93
CA THR A 71 -19.53 -3.00 8.48
C THR A 71 -19.88 -1.61 7.93
N LEU A 72 -21.01 -1.03 8.34
CA LEU A 72 -21.42 0.31 7.93
C LEU A 72 -20.48 1.39 8.48
N SER A 73 -20.02 1.24 9.72
CA SER A 73 -19.03 2.13 10.34
C SER A 73 -17.70 2.12 9.58
N MET A 74 -17.21 0.92 9.25
CA MET A 74 -15.99 0.75 8.45
C MET A 74 -16.14 1.35 7.05
N ALA A 75 -17.27 1.11 6.37
CA ALA A 75 -17.55 1.68 5.05
C ALA A 75 -17.51 3.22 5.08
N LYS A 76 -18.16 3.85 6.07
CA LYS A 76 -18.09 5.31 6.26
C LYS A 76 -16.67 5.80 6.52
N LYS A 77 -15.88 5.06 7.31
CA LYS A 77 -14.48 5.41 7.58
C LYS A 77 -13.62 5.35 6.32
N ILE A 78 -13.84 4.34 5.48
CA ILE A 78 -13.17 4.21 4.17
C ILE A 78 -13.52 5.41 3.30
N GLU A 79 -14.80 5.75 3.18
CA GLU A 79 -15.27 6.90 2.39
C GLU A 79 -14.62 8.21 2.85
N LEU A 80 -14.58 8.46 4.17
CA LEU A 80 -13.91 9.64 4.74
C LEU A 80 -12.40 9.68 4.42
N LEU A 81 -11.73 8.53 4.50
CA LEU A 81 -10.31 8.42 4.15
C LEU A 81 -10.06 8.65 2.66
N GLU A 82 -10.94 8.16 1.79
CA GLU A 82 -10.85 8.38 0.35
C GLU A 82 -11.11 9.84 -0.04
N VAL A 83 -12.08 10.50 0.62
CA VAL A 83 -12.30 11.95 0.48
C VAL A 83 -11.06 12.72 0.94
N SER A 84 -10.53 12.40 2.13
CA SER A 84 -9.31 13.04 2.65
C SER A 84 -8.11 12.86 1.71
N LYS A 85 -7.92 11.65 1.17
CA LYS A 85 -6.90 11.36 0.16
C LYS A 85 -7.08 12.21 -1.09
N ARG A 86 -8.30 12.30 -1.64
CA ARG A 86 -8.59 13.13 -2.82
C ARG A 86 -8.25 14.60 -2.57
N LYS A 87 -8.66 15.13 -1.41
CA LYS A 87 -8.30 16.50 -0.99
C LYS A 87 -6.78 16.71 -0.96
N MET A 88 -6.03 15.78 -0.35
CA MET A 88 -4.55 15.83 -0.35
C MET A 88 -3.93 15.78 -1.75
N LEU A 89 -4.64 15.26 -2.76
CA LEU A 89 -4.21 15.23 -4.16
C LEU A 89 -4.68 16.46 -4.96
N GLY A 90 -5.41 17.38 -4.33
CA GLY A 90 -5.93 18.59 -4.98
C GLY A 90 -7.33 18.44 -5.58
N ASP A 91 -7.99 17.29 -5.41
CA ASP A 91 -9.32 17.00 -5.97
C ASP A 91 -10.44 17.26 -4.97
N GLY A 92 -11.59 17.76 -5.44
CA GLY A 92 -12.81 17.89 -4.62
C GLY A 92 -12.70 18.94 -3.52
N LEU A 93 -12.02 20.05 -3.81
CA LEU A 93 -11.75 21.16 -2.89
C LEU A 93 -12.82 22.24 -2.91
N GLU A 94 -13.76 22.20 -3.85
CA GLU A 94 -14.86 23.17 -4.00
C GLU A 94 -15.67 23.41 -2.72
N PRO A 95 -15.97 22.39 -1.88
CA PRO A 95 -16.71 22.62 -0.64
C PRO A 95 -15.83 23.02 0.55
N CYS A 96 -14.50 23.09 0.39
CA CYS A 96 -13.60 23.40 1.51
C CYS A 96 -13.64 24.88 1.88
N SER A 97 -13.60 25.15 3.19
CA SER A 97 -13.41 26.51 3.68
C SER A 97 -11.96 26.95 3.52
N ILE A 98 -11.72 28.26 3.61
CA ILE A 98 -10.37 28.84 3.55
C ILE A 98 -9.49 28.27 4.68
N ASP A 99 -10.04 28.11 5.88
CA ASP A 99 -9.30 27.54 7.01
C ASP A 99 -8.92 26.07 6.77
N GLU A 100 -9.83 25.27 6.18
CA GLU A 100 -9.54 23.88 5.81
C GLU A 100 -8.45 23.79 4.74
N LEU A 101 -8.50 24.67 3.74
CA LEU A 101 -7.48 24.75 2.68
C LEU A 101 -6.12 25.15 3.25
N GLN A 102 -6.08 26.14 4.15
CA GLN A 102 -4.84 26.56 4.80
C GLN A 102 -4.24 25.44 5.66
N GLN A 103 -5.08 24.68 6.37
CA GLN A 103 -4.61 23.52 7.13
C GLN A 103 -4.05 22.43 6.21
N LEU A 104 -4.72 22.16 5.09
CA LEU A 104 -4.28 21.18 4.10
C LEU A 104 -2.94 21.57 3.46
N GLU A 105 -2.80 22.82 3.03
CA GLU A 105 -1.57 23.38 2.49
C GLU A 105 -0.41 23.24 3.48
N ASN A 106 -0.61 23.69 4.72
CA ASN A 106 0.38 23.58 5.79
C ASN A 106 0.80 22.12 6.06
N GLN A 107 -0.14 21.18 5.99
CA GLN A 107 0.17 19.76 6.15
C GLN A 107 1.01 19.22 4.99
N LEU A 108 0.64 19.57 3.76
CA LEU A 108 1.36 19.17 2.55
C LEU A 108 2.78 19.75 2.55
N GLU A 109 2.94 21.05 2.82
CA GLU A 109 4.24 21.71 2.86
C GLU A 109 5.19 21.09 3.91
N ARG A 110 4.69 20.83 5.12
CA ARG A 110 5.47 20.18 6.20
C ARG A 110 5.89 18.76 5.82
N SER A 111 4.99 18.02 5.18
CA SER A 111 5.27 16.64 4.74
C SER A 111 6.28 16.62 3.59
N LEU A 112 6.13 17.51 2.61
CA LEU A 112 7.01 17.66 1.46
C LEU A 112 8.42 18.05 1.88
N THR A 113 8.54 19.01 2.80
CA THR A 113 9.82 19.43 3.39
C THR A 113 10.53 18.24 4.05
N ARG A 114 9.79 17.43 4.81
CA ARG A 114 10.34 16.22 5.46
C ARG A 114 10.79 15.18 4.45
N ILE A 115 10.01 14.94 3.40
CA ILE A 115 10.36 14.00 2.32
C ILE A 115 11.62 14.46 1.60
N ARG A 116 11.70 15.74 1.22
CA ARG A 116 12.86 16.34 0.55
C ARG A 116 14.12 16.22 1.42
N LEU A 117 14.02 16.56 2.71
CA LEU A 117 15.13 16.43 3.65
C LEU A 117 15.65 14.98 3.70
N ARG A 118 14.75 14.01 3.82
CA ARG A 118 15.14 12.59 3.89
C ARG A 118 15.73 12.09 2.56
N LYS A 119 15.15 12.46 1.41
CA LYS A 119 15.69 12.11 0.09
C LYS A 119 17.10 12.66 -0.08
N ASN A 120 17.31 13.94 0.25
CA ASN A 120 18.62 14.58 0.14
C ASN A 120 19.65 13.94 1.06
N GLN A 121 19.25 13.53 2.28
CA GLN A 121 20.13 12.78 3.16
C GLN A 121 20.55 11.45 2.54
N LEU A 122 19.60 10.66 2.02
CA LEU A 122 19.89 9.37 1.39
C LEU A 122 20.80 9.51 0.17
N PHE A 123 20.58 10.54 -0.66
CA PHE A 123 21.44 10.81 -1.80
C PHE A 123 22.86 11.19 -1.38
N ARG A 124 23.02 12.01 -0.34
CA ARG A 124 24.34 12.31 0.21
C ARG A 124 25.05 11.05 0.70
N GLU A 125 24.37 10.21 1.48
CA GLU A 125 24.91 8.94 1.96
C GLU A 125 25.37 8.04 0.79
N GLN A 126 24.60 8.01 -0.31
CA GLN A 126 24.94 7.23 -1.50
C GLN A 126 26.11 7.82 -2.31
N ILE A 127 26.17 9.14 -2.44
CA ILE A 127 27.29 9.84 -3.10
C ILE A 127 28.58 9.58 -2.34
N GLU A 128 28.57 9.72 -1.01
CA GLU A 128 29.76 9.47 -0.18
C GLU A 128 30.24 8.02 -0.31
N LYS A 129 29.31 7.07 -0.32
CA LYS A 129 29.65 5.66 -0.53
C LYS A 129 30.34 5.44 -1.89
N LEU A 130 29.81 6.02 -2.96
CA LEU A 130 30.38 5.89 -4.31
C LEU A 130 31.75 6.58 -4.42
N LYS A 131 31.93 7.74 -3.78
CA LYS A 131 33.24 8.43 -3.73
C LYS A 131 34.30 7.58 -3.03
N GLU A 132 33.95 6.87 -1.96
CA GLU A 132 34.89 5.95 -1.29
C GLU A 132 35.18 4.71 -2.14
N GLU A 133 34.17 4.14 -2.81
CA GLU A 133 34.36 3.03 -3.76
C GLU A 133 35.27 3.44 -4.94
N GLU A 134 35.07 4.63 -5.51
CA GLU A 134 35.93 5.20 -6.55
C GLU A 134 37.39 5.29 -6.07
N LYS A 135 37.61 5.82 -4.87
CA LYS A 135 38.94 5.94 -4.28
C LYS A 135 39.64 4.59 -4.10
N ILE A 136 38.92 3.58 -3.61
CA ILE A 136 39.45 2.21 -3.45
C ILE A 136 39.82 1.62 -4.82
N LEU A 137 38.95 1.76 -5.82
CA LEU A 137 39.19 1.24 -7.16
C LEU A 137 40.35 1.96 -7.87
N LEU A 138 40.49 3.27 -7.67
CA LEU A 138 41.64 4.03 -8.19
C LEU A 138 42.96 3.50 -7.61
N GLU A 139 42.97 3.24 -6.31
CA GLU A 139 44.15 2.71 -5.62
C GLU A 139 44.49 1.27 -6.07
N GLU A 140 43.48 0.42 -6.25
CA GLU A 140 43.66 -0.93 -6.76
C GLU A 140 44.17 -0.93 -8.21
N ASN A 141 43.57 -0.11 -9.07
CA ASN A 141 44.01 0.06 -10.45
C ASN A 141 45.47 0.53 -10.52
N ARG A 142 45.87 1.48 -9.66
CA ARG A 142 47.26 1.92 -9.57
C ARG A 142 48.21 0.75 -9.29
N LYS A 143 47.91 -0.07 -8.28
CA LYS A 143 48.71 -1.26 -7.92
C LYS A 143 48.78 -2.29 -9.03
N LEU A 144 47.67 -2.54 -9.73
CA LEU A 144 47.64 -3.50 -10.85
C LEU A 144 48.48 -3.01 -12.02
N ARG A 145 48.43 -1.72 -12.33
CA ARG A 145 49.21 -1.14 -13.44
C ARG A 145 50.71 -1.18 -13.19
N ASP A 146 51.14 -0.93 -11.94
CA ASP A 146 52.54 -1.06 -11.55
C ASP A 146 53.03 -2.50 -11.75
N LYS A 147 52.22 -3.50 -11.38
CA LYS A 147 52.52 -4.92 -11.64
C LYS A 147 52.59 -5.27 -13.12
N CYS A 148 51.81 -4.61 -13.96
CA CYS A 148 51.76 -4.82 -15.41
C CYS A 148 52.76 -3.96 -16.21
N GLY A 149 53.57 -3.11 -15.56
CA GLY A 149 54.56 -2.26 -16.23
C GLY A 149 53.96 -1.15 -17.12
N MET A 150 52.73 -0.71 -16.84
CA MET A 150 52.03 0.32 -17.64
C MET A 150 52.31 1.74 -17.11
N LYS A 151 52.65 2.70 -18.00
CA LYS A 151 52.94 4.12 -17.65
C LYS A 151 51.77 4.83 -16.95
N PRO A 152 51.95 5.79 -16.03
CA PRO A 152 50.83 6.47 -15.34
C PRO A 152 49.82 7.11 -16.32
N ILE A 153 48.52 7.01 -16.03
CA ILE A 153 47.49 7.81 -16.69
C ILE A 153 47.55 9.19 -16.03
N SER A 154 47.71 10.25 -16.82
CA SER A 154 47.59 11.64 -16.33
C SER A 154 46.20 11.82 -15.73
N ASP A 155 46.13 12.30 -14.48
CA ASP A 155 44.91 12.53 -13.73
C ASP A 155 43.79 13.09 -14.62
N ILE A 156 42.66 12.40 -14.67
CA ILE A 156 41.41 13.03 -15.07
C ILE A 156 41.13 14.01 -13.95
N SER A 157 41.63 15.24 -14.10
CA SER A 157 41.42 16.32 -13.15
C SER A 157 39.92 16.42 -12.83
N PRO A 158 39.51 16.38 -11.55
CA PRO A 158 38.15 16.71 -11.20
C PRO A 158 37.95 18.18 -11.56
N ARG A 159 37.22 18.45 -12.65
CA ARG A 159 36.83 19.81 -13.03
C ARG A 159 36.00 20.39 -11.87
N ASN A 160 36.65 21.24 -11.07
CA ASN A 160 36.10 22.24 -10.17
C ASN A 160 34.73 21.91 -9.51
N GLU A 161 34.75 21.28 -8.34
CA GLU A 161 33.60 21.25 -7.41
C GLU A 161 33.40 22.60 -6.66
N GLN A 162 34.14 23.67 -7.00
CA GLN A 162 34.13 24.93 -6.24
C GLN A 162 33.16 26.02 -6.73
N ILE A 163 32.25 25.74 -7.66
CA ILE A 163 31.22 26.70 -8.10
C ILE A 163 29.83 26.09 -7.91
N ALA A 164 29.31 26.05 -6.68
CA ALA A 164 27.87 25.95 -6.41
C ALA A 164 27.44 26.01 -4.93
N VAL A 165 28.34 25.98 -3.94
CA VAL A 165 27.91 25.87 -2.52
C VAL A 165 27.07 27.07 -2.05
N ASP A 166 27.20 28.24 -2.69
CA ASP A 166 26.36 29.41 -2.40
C ASP A 166 25.19 29.66 -3.37
N ARG A 167 25.04 28.88 -4.46
CA ARG A 167 23.88 29.00 -5.38
C ARG A 167 22.79 27.96 -5.15
N GLU A 168 23.06 26.87 -4.45
CA GLU A 168 22.06 25.82 -4.18
C GLU A 168 21.00 26.20 -3.12
N ARG A 169 21.11 27.35 -2.45
CA ARG A 169 20.01 27.84 -1.61
C ARG A 169 18.80 28.31 -2.40
N GLU A 170 18.94 28.66 -3.68
CA GLU A 170 17.85 29.28 -4.46
C GLU A 170 17.32 28.44 -5.62
N SER A 171 17.79 27.21 -5.85
CA SER A 171 17.24 26.33 -6.89
C SER A 171 17.08 24.89 -6.41
N MET A 172 16.23 24.69 -5.39
CA MET A 172 15.71 23.37 -5.03
C MET A 172 14.24 23.21 -5.46
N GLU A 173 13.89 23.71 -6.64
CA GLU A 173 12.70 23.21 -7.34
C GLU A 173 13.07 21.90 -8.04
N VAL A 174 12.80 20.81 -7.34
CA VAL A 174 12.59 19.53 -8.03
C VAL A 174 11.29 19.71 -8.80
N GLU A 175 11.39 19.79 -10.13
CA GLU A 175 10.24 19.78 -11.04
C GLU A 175 9.36 18.58 -10.69
N THR A 176 8.28 18.84 -9.99
CA THR A 176 7.13 17.94 -9.99
C THR A 176 6.38 18.26 -11.27
N GLU A 177 5.94 17.26 -12.03
CA GLU A 177 5.02 17.41 -13.18
C GLU A 177 3.63 17.97 -12.78
N LEU A 178 3.53 18.61 -11.62
CA LEU A 178 2.35 19.26 -11.09
C LEU A 178 2.27 20.68 -11.64
N PHE A 179 1.58 20.84 -12.77
CA PHE A 179 1.22 22.15 -13.31
C PHE A 179 0.00 22.69 -12.55
N ILE A 180 0.20 23.70 -11.70
CA ILE A 180 -0.90 24.44 -11.06
C ILE A 180 -1.17 25.68 -11.91
N GLY A 181 -2.08 25.55 -12.87
CA GLY A 181 -2.52 26.63 -13.74
C GLY A 181 -3.82 26.26 -14.48
N PRO A 182 -4.57 27.25 -15.00
CA PRO A 182 -5.77 26.97 -15.78
C PRO A 182 -5.42 26.07 -16.98
N PRO A 183 -6.27 25.07 -17.31
CA PRO A 183 -5.93 24.05 -18.30
C PRO A 183 -5.62 24.66 -19.66
N GLU A 184 -4.59 24.14 -20.33
CA GLU A 184 -4.23 24.57 -21.69
C GLU A 184 -5.42 24.37 -22.64
N ARG A 185 -5.80 25.46 -23.30
CA ARG A 185 -6.79 25.42 -24.38
C ARG A 185 -6.17 24.66 -25.54
N ARG A 186 -6.58 23.41 -25.74
CA ARG A 186 -6.30 22.67 -26.98
C ARG A 186 -6.87 23.47 -28.15
N ASN A 187 -6.02 24.19 -28.88
CA ASN A 187 -6.38 24.71 -30.19
C ASN A 187 -6.53 23.51 -31.12
N THR A 188 -7.78 23.10 -31.37
CA THR A 188 -8.11 22.18 -32.44
C THR A 188 -7.88 22.88 -33.77
N GLN A 189 -6.67 22.78 -34.31
CA GLN A 189 -6.41 23.10 -35.70
C GLN A 189 -6.81 21.89 -36.55
N LYS A 190 -8.01 21.96 -37.14
CA LYS A 190 -8.34 21.29 -38.40
C LYS A 190 -7.71 22.11 -39.54
N PRO A 191 -7.27 21.50 -40.65
CA PRO A 191 -8.00 20.52 -41.45
C PRO A 191 -7.41 19.11 -41.43
#